data_AF-A0A7Y2HHD7-F1
#
_entry.id   AF-A0A7Y2HHD7-F1
#
_cell.length_a   1.000
_cell.length_b   1.000
_cell.length_c   1.000
_cell.angle_alpha   90.00
_cell.angle_beta   90.00
_cell.angle_gamma   90.00
#
_symmetry.space_group_name_H-M   'P 1'
#
loop_
_entity.id
_entity.type
_entity.pdbx_description
1 polymer ?
#
loop_
_entity_poly.entity_id
_entity_poly.type
_entity_poly.pdbx_seq_one_letter_code
_entity_poly.pdbx_strand_id
1 'polypeptide(L)'
;MEDLMISGFVSEENLYGRKKRGSLYRLTDEYSIFYHRFIKPNSKYIKGMWQQLSTSQSYKIWTGYAFESICFKHIDALKSAMGIGAVYTEISSMRVIGNKERKGFQVDLIIDRKDDTINLCEVKYYNGPFKITKAYAKQLIDRRQQFIEQTGTRKQVFITFITNFGLVENEYFRDVVDVHITLEEIMKAI
;
A
#
# COMPACT_ATOMS: atom_id res chain seq x y z
N MET A 1 0.63 0.14 25.45
CA MET A 1 0.21 0.30 24.03
C MET A 1 0.96 1.46 23.40
N GLU A 2 0.93 2.63 24.03
CA GLU A 2 1.73 3.80 23.66
C GLU A 2 3.22 3.49 23.49
N ASP A 3 3.84 2.76 24.41
CA ASP A 3 5.26 2.35 24.29
C ASP A 3 5.55 1.56 23.00
N LEU A 4 4.62 0.70 22.57
CA LEU A 4 4.77 -0.09 21.34
C LEU A 4 4.64 0.78 20.09
N MET A 5 3.85 1.85 20.15
CA MET A 5 3.75 2.83 19.08
C MET A 5 5.00 3.70 18.99
N ILE A 6 5.46 4.25 20.14
CA ILE A 6 6.67 5.06 20.22
C ILE A 6 7.90 4.26 19.77
N SER A 7 7.96 2.98 20.14
CA SER A 7 9.04 2.08 19.74
C SER A 7 8.92 1.58 18.29
N GLY A 8 7.88 1.95 17.56
CA GLY A 8 7.69 1.59 16.15
C GLY A 8 7.26 0.14 15.90
N PHE A 9 6.87 -0.61 16.94
CA PHE A 9 6.35 -1.97 16.77
C PHE A 9 4.94 -1.97 16.19
N VAL A 10 4.12 -0.99 16.55
CA VAL A 10 2.70 -0.96 16.18
C VAL A 10 2.32 0.42 15.67
N SER A 11 1.53 0.49 14.60
CA SER A 11 0.89 1.73 14.15
C SER A 11 -0.62 1.68 14.34
N GLU A 12 -1.22 2.82 14.64
CA GLU A 12 -2.67 2.99 14.55
C GLU A 12 -3.08 2.97 13.06
N GLU A 13 -4.10 2.18 12.74
CA GLU A 13 -4.68 2.11 11.40
C GLU A 13 -5.92 3.00 11.32
N ASN A 14 -5.83 4.05 10.51
CA ASN A 14 -6.95 4.93 10.24
C ASN A 14 -7.76 4.37 9.07
N LEU A 15 -9.01 3.98 9.33
CA LEU A 15 -9.93 3.55 8.27
C LEU A 15 -10.70 4.74 7.70
N TYR A 16 -10.71 4.85 6.37
CA TYR A 16 -11.39 5.94 5.67
C TYR A 16 -12.88 6.03 6.08
N GLY A 17 -13.33 7.24 6.41
CA GLY A 17 -14.73 7.53 6.74
C GLY A 17 -15.22 7.03 8.11
N ARG A 18 -14.37 6.39 8.92
CA ARG A 18 -14.74 5.97 10.28
C ARG A 18 -14.29 7.02 11.31
N LYS A 19 -15.22 7.49 12.15
CA LYS A 19 -14.88 8.27 13.35
C LYS A 19 -14.08 7.36 14.31
N LYS A 20 -13.10 7.93 15.04
CA LYS A 20 -12.21 7.27 16.02
C LYS A 20 -12.96 6.54 17.14
N ARG A 21 -13.65 5.44 16.84
CA ARG A 21 -14.34 4.59 17.83
C ARG A 21 -13.79 3.18 17.68
N GLY A 22 -12.81 2.86 18.51
CA GLY A 22 -12.02 1.62 18.46
C GLY A 22 -10.87 1.74 17.46
N SER A 23 -9.71 2.19 17.94
CA SER A 23 -8.47 2.22 17.15
C SER A 23 -8.05 0.80 16.78
N LEU A 24 -7.94 0.55 15.48
CA LEU A 24 -7.29 -0.65 14.96
C LEU A 24 -5.78 -0.44 15.00
N TYR A 25 -5.05 -1.49 15.31
CA TYR A 25 -3.60 -1.42 15.44
C TYR A 25 -2.96 -2.51 14.59
N ARG A 26 -1.95 -2.13 13.83
CA ARG A 26 -1.20 -3.01 12.92
C ARG A 26 0.23 -3.16 13.45
N LEU A 27 0.73 -4.38 13.53
CA LEU A 27 2.15 -4.65 13.77
C LEU A 27 2.95 -4.15 12.56
N THR A 28 3.78 -3.13 12.72
CA THR A 28 4.51 -2.47 11.61
C THR A 28 6.02 -2.58 11.71
N ASP A 29 6.54 -3.30 12.71
CA ASP A 29 7.95 -3.66 12.75
C ASP A 29 8.24 -4.82 11.77
N GLU A 30 8.92 -4.49 10.68
CA GLU A 30 9.25 -5.43 9.62
C GLU A 30 10.19 -6.53 10.12
N TYR A 31 11.08 -6.21 11.09
CA TYR A 31 12.02 -7.19 11.64
C TYR A 31 11.30 -8.23 12.50
N SER A 32 10.42 -7.84 13.42
CA SER A 32 9.63 -8.79 14.23
C SER A 32 8.83 -9.72 13.33
N ILE A 33 8.18 -9.18 12.30
CA ILE A 33 7.42 -9.99 11.34
C ILE A 33 8.34 -10.95 10.59
N PHE A 34 9.49 -10.45 10.10
CA PHE A 34 10.48 -11.27 9.43
C PHE A 34 11.02 -12.38 10.33
N TYR A 35 11.36 -12.05 11.57
CA TYR A 35 11.86 -12.97 12.57
C TYR A 35 10.86 -14.09 12.85
N HIS A 36 9.61 -13.74 13.15
CA HIS A 36 8.58 -14.73 13.45
C HIS A 36 8.22 -15.60 12.24
N ARG A 37 8.33 -15.05 11.02
CA ARG A 37 7.98 -15.78 9.78
C ARG A 37 9.11 -16.64 9.24
N PHE A 38 10.36 -16.18 9.32
CA PHE A 38 11.50 -16.82 8.62
C PHE A 38 12.63 -17.25 9.54
N ILE A 39 12.88 -16.58 10.67
CA ILE A 39 14.01 -16.93 11.55
C ILE A 39 13.58 -17.96 12.60
N LYS A 40 12.57 -17.64 13.41
CA LYS A 40 12.10 -18.49 14.52
C LYS A 40 11.73 -19.92 14.07
N PRO A 41 11.00 -20.14 12.95
CA PRO A 41 10.69 -21.49 12.49
C PRO A 41 11.90 -22.24 11.93
N ASN A 42 12.95 -21.52 11.52
CA ASN A 42 14.15 -22.06 10.87
C ASN A 42 15.40 -21.84 11.73
N SER A 43 15.30 -22.12 13.04
CA SER A 43 16.35 -21.82 14.03
C SER A 43 17.68 -22.56 13.80
N LYS A 44 17.65 -23.67 13.06
CA LYS A 44 18.85 -24.40 12.61
C LYS A 44 19.13 -24.03 11.16
N TYR A 45 20.04 -23.09 10.95
CA TYR A 45 20.45 -22.70 9.60
C TYR A 45 21.15 -23.87 8.89
N ILE A 46 20.69 -24.16 7.67
CA ILE A 46 21.35 -25.08 6.74
C ILE A 46 21.85 -24.27 5.55
N LYS A 47 23.07 -24.54 5.07
CA LYS A 47 23.63 -23.89 3.88
C LYS A 47 22.64 -24.03 2.71
N GLY A 48 22.29 -22.92 2.06
CA GLY A 48 21.34 -22.91 0.94
C GLY A 48 19.88 -22.62 1.33
N MET A 49 19.54 -22.68 2.63
CA MET A 49 18.17 -22.48 3.10
C MET A 49 17.65 -21.08 2.77
N TRP A 50 18.49 -20.05 2.92
CA TRP A 50 18.09 -18.69 2.61
C TRP A 50 17.73 -18.51 1.14
N GLN A 51 18.51 -19.06 0.21
CA GLN A 51 18.25 -18.98 -1.23
C GLN A 51 16.90 -19.59 -1.60
N GLN A 52 16.51 -20.68 -0.94
CA GLN A 52 15.20 -21.29 -1.11
C GLN A 52 14.09 -20.40 -0.51
N LEU A 53 14.29 -19.91 0.72
CA LEU A 53 13.30 -19.05 1.40
C LEU A 53 13.07 -17.74 0.63
N SER A 54 14.12 -17.09 0.15
CA SER A 54 14.03 -15.81 -0.57
C SER A 54 13.34 -15.89 -1.93
N THR A 55 13.14 -17.10 -2.48
CA THR A 55 12.35 -17.31 -3.71
C THR A 55 10.92 -17.77 -3.44
N SER A 56 10.62 -18.12 -2.18
CA SER A 56 9.31 -18.63 -1.78
C SER A 56 8.19 -17.59 -1.91
N GLN A 57 6.96 -18.07 -2.08
CA GLN A 57 5.78 -17.20 -2.07
C GLN A 57 5.61 -16.48 -0.73
N SER A 58 5.99 -17.11 0.39
CA SER A 58 5.95 -16.50 1.73
C SER A 58 6.82 -15.25 1.81
N TYR A 59 8.02 -15.31 1.24
CA TYR A 59 8.93 -14.16 1.16
C TYR A 59 8.37 -13.05 0.26
N LYS A 60 7.83 -13.39 -0.93
CA LYS A 60 7.19 -12.42 -1.83
C LYS A 60 6.02 -11.68 -1.17
N ILE A 61 5.20 -12.38 -0.39
CA ILE A 61 4.10 -11.78 0.36
C ILE A 61 4.65 -10.84 1.44
N TRP A 62 5.70 -11.25 2.16
CA TRP A 62 6.35 -10.41 3.17
C TRP A 62 6.96 -9.13 2.55
N THR A 63 7.62 -9.23 1.39
CA THR A 63 8.19 -8.03 0.74
C THR A 63 7.12 -7.04 0.33
N GLY A 64 5.95 -7.49 -0.12
CA GLY A 64 4.80 -6.61 -0.39
C GLY A 64 4.32 -5.89 0.87
N TYR A 65 4.13 -6.64 1.96
CA TYR A 65 3.73 -6.09 3.25
C TYR A 65 4.74 -5.09 3.84
N ALA A 66 6.04 -5.41 3.75
CA ALA A 66 7.11 -4.56 4.22
C ALA A 66 7.16 -3.26 3.40
N PHE A 67 6.97 -3.36 2.08
CA PHE A 67 6.95 -2.19 1.21
C PHE A 67 5.75 -1.26 1.48
N GLU A 68 4.55 -1.81 1.72
CA GLU A 68 3.41 -1.03 2.21
C GLU A 68 3.76 -0.28 3.51
N SER A 69 4.38 -0.98 4.47
CA SER A 69 4.74 -0.40 5.77
C SER A 69 5.73 0.76 5.62
N ILE A 70 6.72 0.63 4.72
CA ILE A 70 7.66 1.70 4.36
C ILE A 70 6.91 2.89 3.75
N CYS A 71 5.97 2.66 2.84
CA CYS A 71 5.17 3.75 2.24
C CYS A 71 4.40 4.55 3.30
N PHE A 72 3.83 3.88 4.30
CA PHE A 72 3.15 4.54 5.43
C PHE A 72 4.13 5.30 6.33
N LYS A 73 5.29 4.73 6.65
CA LYS A 73 6.32 5.38 7.50
C LYS A 73 6.90 6.63 6.86
N HIS A 74 7.02 6.64 5.53
CA HIS A 74 7.59 7.74 4.77
C HIS A 74 6.54 8.50 3.96
N ILE A 75 5.34 8.68 4.53
CA ILE A 75 4.23 9.31 3.82
C ILE A 75 4.54 10.75 3.38
N ASP A 76 5.33 11.50 4.16
CA ASP A 76 5.73 12.87 3.79
C ASP A 76 6.70 12.91 2.61
N ALA A 77 7.61 11.94 2.54
CA ALA A 77 8.50 11.78 1.39
C ALA A 77 7.70 11.38 0.14
N LEU A 78 6.73 10.47 0.29
CA LEU A 78 5.81 10.11 -0.79
C LEU A 78 5.01 11.32 -1.29
N LYS A 79 4.43 12.11 -0.38
CA LYS A 79 3.70 13.34 -0.74
C LYS A 79 4.61 14.35 -1.46
N SER A 80 5.85 14.47 -1.02
CA SER A 80 6.83 15.36 -1.66
C SER A 80 7.18 14.88 -3.08
N ALA A 81 7.42 13.59 -3.27
CA ALA A 81 7.66 12.98 -4.59
C ALA A 81 6.46 13.15 -5.53
N MET A 82 5.23 13.10 -4.99
CA MET A 82 3.99 13.36 -5.73
C MET A 82 3.74 14.85 -6.03
N GLY A 83 4.57 15.77 -5.52
CA GLY A 83 4.38 17.21 -5.67
C GLY A 83 3.24 17.80 -4.82
N ILE A 84 2.76 17.07 -3.79
CA ILE A 84 1.65 17.46 -2.92
C ILE A 84 2.07 17.69 -1.46
N GLY A 85 3.36 17.86 -1.20
CA GLY A 85 3.92 18.04 0.15
C GLY A 85 3.28 19.19 0.95
N ALA A 86 2.92 20.29 0.26
CA ALA A 86 2.28 21.46 0.87
C ALA A 86 0.75 21.32 1.06
N VAL A 87 0.12 20.29 0.48
CA VAL A 87 -1.32 20.07 0.56
C VAL A 87 -1.64 19.34 1.87
N TYR A 88 -2.64 19.82 2.60
CA TYR A 88 -3.16 19.08 3.75
C TYR A 88 -3.82 17.78 3.29
N THR A 89 -3.46 16.68 3.95
CA THR A 89 -3.89 15.33 3.59
C THR A 89 -4.28 14.52 4.80
N GLU A 90 -5.35 13.73 4.70
CA GLU A 90 -5.70 12.68 5.65
C GLU A 90 -5.30 11.32 5.07
N ILE A 91 -4.56 10.54 5.87
CA ILE A 91 -3.97 9.27 5.44
C ILE A 91 -4.76 8.13 6.06
N SER A 92 -5.23 7.21 5.23
CA SER A 92 -6.07 6.09 5.68
C SER A 92 -5.93 4.87 4.78
N SER A 93 -6.52 3.75 5.21
CA SER A 93 -6.76 2.56 4.40
C SER A 93 -8.27 2.31 4.30
N MET A 94 -8.70 1.46 3.36
CA MET A 94 -10.08 1.00 3.32
C MET A 94 -10.13 -0.49 3.04
N ARG A 95 -10.94 -1.22 3.81
CA ARG A 95 -11.26 -2.61 3.55
C ARG A 95 -12.76 -2.82 3.66
N VAL A 96 -13.33 -3.36 2.60
CA VAL A 96 -14.75 -3.66 2.48
C VAL A 96 -14.89 -5.15 2.30
N ILE A 97 -15.56 -5.78 3.27
CA ILE A 97 -15.83 -7.21 3.24
C ILE A 97 -16.95 -7.45 2.23
N GLY A 98 -16.67 -8.30 1.25
CA GLY A 98 -17.66 -8.70 0.24
C GLY A 98 -18.77 -9.55 0.84
N ASN A 99 -19.88 -9.61 0.12
CA ASN A 99 -21.00 -10.50 0.42
C ASN A 99 -21.43 -11.24 -0.87
N LYS A 100 -22.57 -11.95 -0.82
CA LYS A 100 -23.07 -12.72 -1.98
C LYS A 100 -23.42 -11.84 -3.19
N GLU A 101 -23.73 -10.57 -2.98
CA GLU A 101 -24.21 -9.64 -4.02
C GLU A 101 -23.12 -8.68 -4.50
N ARG A 102 -22.18 -8.32 -3.63
CA ARG A 102 -21.09 -7.37 -3.93
C ARG A 102 -19.74 -7.96 -3.55
N LYS A 103 -18.81 -7.90 -4.49
CA LYS A 103 -17.40 -8.22 -4.21
C LYS A 103 -16.84 -7.19 -3.24
N GLY A 104 -16.08 -7.67 -2.27
CA GLY A 104 -15.31 -6.81 -1.39
C GLY A 104 -14.12 -6.23 -2.13
N PHE A 105 -13.58 -5.15 -1.60
CA PHE A 105 -12.36 -4.55 -2.11
C PHE A 105 -11.51 -4.01 -0.96
N GLN A 106 -10.24 -3.77 -1.28
CA GLN A 106 -9.27 -3.18 -0.38
C GLN A 106 -8.53 -2.08 -1.13
N VAL A 107 -8.26 -0.98 -0.44
CA VAL A 107 -7.34 0.07 -0.85
C VAL A 107 -6.29 0.17 0.24
N ASP A 108 -5.05 -0.09 -0.13
CA ASP A 108 -3.95 -0.21 0.82
C ASP A 108 -3.61 1.13 1.45
N LEU A 109 -3.56 2.19 0.64
CA LEU A 109 -3.29 3.55 1.06
C LEU A 109 -4.23 4.53 0.33
N ILE A 110 -4.83 5.43 1.09
CA ILE A 110 -5.68 6.51 0.62
C ILE A 110 -5.08 7.81 1.13
N ILE A 111 -4.85 8.75 0.21
CA ILE A 111 -4.46 10.12 0.53
C ILE A 111 -5.64 11.01 0.17
N ASP A 112 -6.42 11.39 1.18
CA ASP A 112 -7.54 12.31 1.02
C ASP A 112 -7.03 13.75 1.13
N ARG A 113 -7.04 14.49 0.03
CA ARG A 113 -6.42 15.82 -0.05
C ARG A 113 -7.47 16.91 0.14
N LYS A 114 -7.05 18.04 0.67
CA LYS A 114 -7.95 19.19 0.90
C LYS A 114 -8.32 19.95 -0.37
N ASP A 115 -7.59 19.74 -1.47
CA ASP A 115 -7.81 20.34 -2.79
C ASP A 115 -8.75 19.49 -3.68
N ASP A 116 -9.80 18.94 -3.08
CA ASP A 116 -10.84 18.14 -3.76
C ASP A 116 -10.35 16.95 -4.60
N THR A 117 -9.22 16.37 -4.20
CA THR A 117 -8.64 15.17 -4.83
C THR A 117 -8.45 14.05 -3.82
N ILE A 118 -8.65 12.80 -4.24
CA ILE A 118 -8.31 11.59 -3.47
C ILE A 118 -7.39 10.74 -4.33
N ASN A 119 -6.25 10.34 -3.78
CA ASN A 119 -5.39 9.34 -4.41
C ASN A 119 -5.67 7.97 -3.77
N LEU A 120 -6.17 7.03 -4.57
CA LEU A 120 -6.23 5.60 -4.23
C LEU A 120 -4.90 4.97 -4.65
N CYS A 121 -4.04 4.71 -3.67
CA CYS A 121 -2.70 4.20 -3.93
C CYS A 121 -2.70 2.67 -3.99
N GLU A 122 -2.13 2.14 -5.08
CA GLU A 122 -1.81 0.73 -5.25
C GLU A 122 -0.31 0.53 -5.02
N VAL A 123 0.03 -0.16 -3.92
CA VAL A 123 1.41 -0.46 -3.57
C VAL A 123 1.80 -1.81 -4.17
N LYS A 124 2.88 -1.85 -4.95
CA LYS A 124 3.35 -3.06 -5.64
C LYS A 124 4.86 -3.22 -5.53
N TYR A 125 5.29 -4.31 -4.90
CA TYR A 125 6.69 -4.72 -4.85
C TYR A 125 6.91 -5.95 -5.74
N TYR A 126 7.75 -5.80 -6.77
CA TYR A 126 8.08 -6.85 -7.74
C TYR A 126 9.58 -6.90 -8.02
N ASN A 127 10.08 -7.99 -8.60
CA ASN A 127 11.50 -8.11 -8.96
C ASN A 127 11.86 -7.43 -10.31
N GLY A 128 10.98 -6.56 -10.81
CA GLY A 128 11.15 -5.78 -12.04
C GLY A 128 9.93 -4.87 -12.26
N PRO A 129 9.89 -4.12 -13.38
CA PRO A 129 8.77 -3.25 -13.70
C PRO A 129 7.45 -4.02 -13.72
N PHE A 130 6.41 -3.48 -13.09
CA PHE A 130 5.13 -4.14 -13.01
C PHE A 130 4.30 -3.87 -14.28
N LYS A 131 3.83 -4.94 -14.93
CA LYS A 131 2.99 -4.86 -16.14
C LYS A 131 1.52 -4.96 -15.77
N ILE A 132 0.76 -3.90 -16.05
CA ILE A 132 -0.69 -3.90 -15.87
C ILE A 132 -1.32 -4.78 -16.97
N THR A 133 -2.17 -5.72 -16.57
CA THR A 133 -2.93 -6.56 -17.49
C THR A 133 -4.33 -5.98 -17.70
N LYS A 134 -5.00 -6.35 -18.80
CA LYS A 134 -6.40 -5.97 -19.08
C LYS A 134 -7.34 -6.26 -17.89
N ALA A 135 -7.23 -7.47 -17.35
CA ALA A 135 -8.07 -7.89 -16.23
C ALA A 135 -7.81 -7.05 -14.97
N TYR A 136 -6.54 -6.71 -14.72
CA TYR A 136 -6.15 -5.91 -13.57
C TYR A 136 -6.55 -4.43 -13.73
N ALA A 137 -6.40 -3.86 -14.92
CA ALA A 137 -6.92 -2.52 -15.24
C ALA A 137 -8.42 -2.41 -14.98
N LYS A 138 -9.19 -3.42 -15.43
CA LYS A 138 -10.62 -3.49 -15.10
C LYS A 138 -10.88 -3.53 -13.60
N GLN A 139 -10.10 -4.29 -12.83
CA GLN A 139 -10.25 -4.34 -11.37
C GLN A 139 -9.98 -2.98 -10.71
N LEU A 140 -9.02 -2.20 -11.21
CA LEU A 140 -8.71 -0.87 -10.69
C LEU A 140 -9.85 0.12 -10.96
N ILE A 141 -10.40 0.09 -12.18
CA ILE A 141 -11.56 0.91 -12.56
C ILE A 141 -12.77 0.55 -11.71
N ASP A 142 -13.10 -0.75 -11.62
CA ASP A 142 -14.23 -1.25 -10.84
C ASP A 142 -14.06 -0.87 -9.36
N ARG A 143 -12.85 -0.93 -8.81
CA ARG A 143 -12.56 -0.52 -7.43
C ARG A 143 -12.70 0.98 -7.21
N ARG A 144 -12.19 1.82 -8.13
CA ARG A 144 -12.39 3.28 -8.06
C ARG A 144 -13.87 3.62 -8.04
N GLN A 145 -14.65 2.97 -8.89
CA GLN A 145 -16.10 3.17 -8.96
C GLN A 145 -16.80 2.73 -7.66
N GLN A 146 -16.46 1.55 -7.14
CA GLN A 146 -16.99 1.07 -5.85
C GLN A 146 -16.62 2.01 -4.68
N PHE A 147 -15.41 2.55 -4.68
CA PHE A 147 -14.98 3.54 -3.68
C PHE A 147 -15.83 4.81 -3.76
N ILE A 148 -16.06 5.35 -4.96
CA ILE A 148 -16.91 6.54 -5.15
C ILE A 148 -18.33 6.27 -4.67
N GLU A 149 -18.94 5.15 -5.09
CA GLU A 149 -20.30 4.78 -4.70
C GLU A 149 -20.45 4.59 -3.18
N GLN A 150 -19.46 3.95 -2.55
CA GLN A 150 -19.53 3.65 -1.13
C GLN A 150 -19.29 4.87 -0.25
N THR A 151 -18.44 5.80 -0.69
CA THR A 151 -18.10 6.99 0.09
C THR A 151 -19.01 8.17 -0.22
N GLY A 152 -19.69 8.16 -1.37
CA GLY A 152 -20.46 9.30 -1.88
C GLY A 152 -19.59 10.53 -2.16
N THR A 153 -18.27 10.35 -2.28
CA THR A 153 -17.34 11.47 -2.49
C THR A 153 -17.62 12.16 -3.83
N ARG A 154 -17.49 13.48 -3.83
CA ARG A 154 -17.54 14.32 -5.05
C ARG A 154 -16.15 14.74 -5.50
N LYS A 155 -15.10 14.39 -4.74
CA LYS A 155 -13.71 14.67 -5.07
C LYS A 155 -13.29 13.89 -6.30
N GLN A 156 -12.32 14.42 -7.03
CA GLN A 156 -11.68 13.68 -8.11
C GLN A 156 -10.86 12.53 -7.53
N VAL A 157 -11.07 11.31 -8.04
CA VAL A 157 -10.41 10.10 -7.53
C VAL A 157 -9.37 9.60 -8.51
N PHE A 158 -8.10 9.69 -8.13
CA PHE A 158 -6.95 9.23 -8.91
C PHE A 158 -6.48 7.86 -8.48
N ILE A 159 -6.09 7.04 -9.44
CA ILE A 159 -5.38 5.78 -9.23
C ILE A 159 -3.89 6.09 -9.27
N THR A 160 -3.23 5.88 -8.14
CA THR A 160 -1.80 6.17 -7.97
C THR A 160 -1.04 4.87 -7.75
N PHE A 161 0.01 4.63 -8.50
CA PHE A 161 0.88 3.48 -8.28
C PHE A 161 2.12 3.86 -7.49
N ILE A 162 2.48 3.02 -6.53
CA ILE A 162 3.74 3.11 -5.79
C ILE A 162 4.47 1.80 -6.00
N THR A 163 5.63 1.86 -6.65
CA THR A 163 6.34 0.66 -7.11
C THR A 163 7.82 0.74 -6.78
N ASN A 164 8.50 -0.40 -6.67
CA ASN A 164 9.94 -0.39 -6.46
C ASN A 164 10.76 -0.25 -7.76
N PHE A 165 10.27 -0.76 -8.89
CA PHE A 165 10.96 -0.72 -10.19
C PHE A 165 10.13 -0.07 -11.32
N GLY A 166 9.10 0.70 -10.99
CA GLY A 166 8.25 1.35 -11.98
C GLY A 166 7.21 0.43 -12.62
N LEU A 167 6.60 0.93 -13.68
CA LEU A 167 5.55 0.27 -14.45
C LEU A 167 6.00 0.07 -15.89
N VAL A 168 5.50 -0.99 -16.52
CA VAL A 168 5.65 -1.17 -17.97
C VAL A 168 4.60 -0.30 -18.66
N GLU A 169 5.05 0.65 -19.49
CA GLU A 169 4.15 1.44 -20.33
C GLU A 169 3.50 0.55 -21.40
N ASN A 170 2.19 0.36 -21.27
CA ASN A 170 1.34 -0.29 -22.25
C ASN A 170 -0.01 0.46 -22.36
N GLU A 171 -0.91 -0.03 -23.22
CA GLU A 171 -2.25 0.56 -23.38
C GLU A 171 -2.98 0.72 -22.03
N TYR A 172 -2.95 -0.31 -21.19
CA TYR A 172 -3.66 -0.31 -19.91
C TYR A 172 -3.08 0.67 -18.89
N PHE A 173 -1.76 0.88 -18.90
CA PHE A 173 -1.12 1.89 -18.06
C PHE A 173 -1.70 3.28 -18.35
N ARG A 174 -1.77 3.66 -19.63
CA ARG A 174 -2.25 4.98 -20.06
C ARG A 174 -3.73 5.20 -19.75
N ASP A 175 -4.51 4.12 -19.75
CA ASP A 175 -5.96 4.19 -19.50
C ASP A 175 -6.31 4.38 -18.01
N VAL A 176 -5.48 3.87 -17.09
CA VAL A 176 -5.88 3.77 -15.67
C VAL A 176 -4.95 4.43 -14.68
N VAL A 177 -3.70 4.75 -15.04
CA VAL A 177 -2.72 5.28 -14.08
C VAL A 177 -2.66 6.79 -14.21
N ASP A 178 -3.13 7.50 -13.18
CA ASP A 178 -3.09 8.97 -13.13
C ASP A 178 -1.73 9.46 -12.62
N VAL A 179 -1.15 8.77 -11.65
CA VAL A 179 0.16 9.09 -11.05
C VAL A 179 0.90 7.79 -10.78
N HIS A 180 2.23 7.77 -10.97
CA HIS A 180 3.07 6.69 -10.50
C HIS A 180 4.32 7.25 -9.85
N ILE A 181 4.76 6.59 -8.78
CA ILE A 181 5.95 6.94 -8.00
C ILE A 181 6.77 5.68 -7.79
N THR A 182 8.08 5.82 -7.89
CA THR A 182 9.04 4.77 -7.62
C THR A 182 9.65 4.90 -6.23
N LEU A 183 10.15 3.78 -5.68
CA LEU A 183 10.92 3.80 -4.43
C LEU A 183 12.12 4.73 -4.53
N GLU A 184 12.79 4.81 -5.69
CA GLU A 184 13.91 5.72 -5.90
C GLU A 184 13.51 7.18 -5.66
N GLU A 185 12.35 7.60 -6.16
CA GLU A 185 11.82 8.95 -5.95
C GLU A 185 11.46 9.23 -4.48
N ILE A 186 10.90 8.24 -3.78
CA ILE A 186 10.64 8.33 -2.34
C ILE A 186 11.95 8.51 -1.57
N MET A 187 12.99 7.73 -1.91
CA MET A 187 14.28 7.77 -1.23
C MET A 187 15.06 9.08 -1.47
N LYS A 188 14.84 9.77 -2.59
CA LYS A 188 15.43 11.10 -2.86
C LYS A 188 14.83 12.20 -1.97
N ALA A 189 13.66 11.97 -1.39
CA ALA A 189 12.94 12.92 -0.55
C ALA A 189 13.11 12.67 0.96
N ILE A 190 13.95 11.68 1.35
CA ILE A 190 14.34 11.37 2.73
C ILE A 190 15.75 11.91 2.97
#